data_AF-A0A7Z6V090-F1
#
_entry.id   AF-A0A7Z6V090-F1
#
_cell.length_a   1.000
_cell.length_b   1.000
_cell.length_c   1.000
_cell.angle_alpha   90.00
_cell.angle_beta   90.00
_cell.angle_gamma   90.00
#
_symmetry.space_group_name_H-M   'P 1'
#
loop_
_entity.id
_entity.type
_entity.pdbx_description
1 polymer ?
#
loop_
_entity_poly.entity_id
_entity_poly.type
_entity_poly.pdbx_seq_one_letter_code
_entity_poly.pdbx_strand_id
1 'polypeptide(L)'
;MQNKEICGEKSVKEKNLEVFNRYFPGCLSIENDNQLTLDTGRLKALLGDFSEIKEEGYGLDFVGKKIALNQAFKKNHKILKPLNESTSKHILIKGDNLDALKILKQSYSEKIKMIYIDPPYNTKNESFIYGDDFSQSNEEVLKQLDYSKEKLDYIKNLFGSKCHSGWLSFMYPRLLLARDLLKQDGVIF
;
A
#
# COMPACT_ATOMS: atom_id res chain seq x y z
N MET A 1 -37.44 20.18 -0.62
CA MET A 1 -36.08 20.18 -0.06
C MET A 1 -35.22 19.28 -0.95
N GLN A 2 -34.33 19.87 -1.73
CA GLN A 2 -33.43 19.15 -2.64
C GLN A 2 -32.45 18.32 -1.82
N ASN A 3 -32.42 17.01 -2.10
CA ASN A 3 -31.39 16.11 -1.59
C ASN A 3 -30.05 16.56 -2.16
N LYS A 4 -29.16 17.04 -1.28
CA LYS A 4 -27.75 17.25 -1.58
C LYS A 4 -27.18 15.93 -2.09
N GLU A 5 -26.65 15.96 -3.29
CA GLU A 5 -25.87 14.88 -3.88
C GLU A 5 -24.81 14.42 -2.87
N ILE A 6 -24.83 13.13 -2.55
CA ILE A 6 -23.80 12.47 -1.76
C ILE A 6 -22.54 12.53 -2.62
N CYS A 7 -21.63 13.45 -2.30
CA CYS A 7 -20.33 13.56 -2.94
C CYS A 7 -19.61 12.21 -2.77
N GLY A 8 -19.53 11.43 -3.84
CA GLY A 8 -18.82 10.16 -3.86
C GLY A 8 -17.39 10.39 -3.42
N GLU A 9 -16.99 9.73 -2.34
CA GLU A 9 -15.66 9.91 -1.77
C GLU A 9 -14.61 9.35 -2.75
N LYS A 10 -13.88 10.23 -3.42
CA LYS A 10 -12.88 9.86 -4.43
C LYS A 10 -11.86 8.86 -3.88
N SER A 11 -11.54 7.86 -4.68
CA SER A 11 -10.51 6.86 -4.41
C SER A 11 -9.14 7.51 -4.20
N VAL A 12 -8.27 6.88 -3.41
CA VAL A 12 -6.88 7.33 -3.21
C VAL A 12 -6.15 7.47 -4.56
N LYS A 13 -6.41 6.56 -5.50
CA LYS A 13 -5.82 6.62 -6.84
C LYS A 13 -6.27 7.86 -7.62
N GLU A 14 -7.55 8.21 -7.55
CA GLU A 14 -8.13 9.39 -8.21
C GLU A 14 -7.59 10.68 -7.59
N LYS A 15 -7.51 10.74 -6.25
CA LYS A 15 -6.90 11.87 -5.54
C LYS A 15 -5.43 12.05 -5.93
N ASN A 16 -4.66 10.97 -6.02
CA ASN A 16 -3.27 11.01 -6.45
C ASN A 16 -3.14 11.49 -7.89
N LEU A 17 -4.03 11.05 -8.78
CA LEU A 17 -4.06 11.50 -10.18
C LEU A 17 -4.34 13.00 -10.28
N GLU A 18 -5.31 13.51 -9.52
CA GLU A 18 -5.64 14.94 -9.48
C GLU A 18 -4.48 15.78 -8.95
N VAL A 19 -3.83 15.33 -7.87
CA VAL A 19 -2.65 15.98 -7.30
C VAL A 19 -1.51 15.98 -8.32
N PHE A 20 -1.24 14.83 -8.96
CA PHE A 20 -0.19 14.73 -9.95
C PHE A 20 -0.43 15.67 -11.14
N ASN A 21 -1.62 15.63 -11.74
CA ASN A 21 -1.94 16.49 -12.89
C ASN A 21 -1.96 17.99 -12.53
N ARG A 22 -2.27 18.33 -11.27
CA ARG A 22 -2.21 19.72 -10.78
C ARG A 22 -0.78 20.25 -10.74
N TYR A 23 0.18 19.46 -10.27
CA TYR A 23 1.56 19.89 -10.12
C TYR A 23 2.45 19.60 -11.34
N PHE A 24 2.06 18.61 -12.16
CA PHE A 24 2.78 18.19 -13.37
C PHE A 24 1.83 18.17 -14.58
N PRO A 25 1.30 19.34 -14.99
CA PRO A 25 0.32 19.42 -16.07
C PRO A 25 0.92 18.98 -17.42
N GLY A 26 0.15 18.16 -18.14
CA GLY A 26 0.52 17.69 -19.47
C GLY A 26 1.52 16.55 -19.50
N CYS A 27 1.97 16.04 -18.35
CA CYS A 27 2.72 14.78 -18.25
C CYS A 27 1.86 13.53 -18.42
N LEU A 28 0.53 13.69 -18.42
CA LEU A 28 -0.41 12.59 -18.61
C LEU A 28 -1.15 12.79 -19.93
N SER A 29 -1.18 11.75 -20.76
CA SER A 29 -1.99 11.67 -21.98
C SER A 29 -2.96 10.49 -21.88
N ILE A 30 -4.03 10.54 -22.67
CA ILE A 30 -4.90 9.38 -22.88
C ILE A 30 -4.60 8.89 -24.29
N GLU A 31 -4.03 7.70 -24.40
CA GLU A 31 -3.66 7.06 -25.66
C GLU A 31 -4.29 5.66 -25.72
N ASN A 32 -4.52 5.15 -26.93
CA ASN A 32 -4.99 3.78 -27.25
C ASN A 32 -5.99 3.17 -26.24
N ASP A 33 -7.28 3.16 -26.58
CA ASP A 33 -8.34 2.53 -25.78
C ASP A 33 -8.51 3.10 -24.36
N ASN A 34 -8.40 4.43 -24.24
CA ASN A 34 -8.69 5.15 -23.00
C ASN A 34 -7.69 4.86 -21.86
N GLN A 35 -6.49 4.37 -22.17
CA GLN A 35 -5.46 4.11 -21.19
C GLN A 35 -4.69 5.40 -20.86
N LEU A 36 -4.51 5.66 -19.57
CA LEU A 36 -3.72 6.79 -19.08
C LEU A 36 -2.23 6.47 -19.23
N THR A 37 -1.52 7.27 -20.00
CA THR A 37 -0.08 7.13 -20.27
C THR A 37 0.68 8.27 -19.59
N LEU A 38 1.80 7.96 -18.94
CA LEU A 38 2.71 8.94 -18.34
C LEU A 38 3.87 9.22 -19.30
N ASP A 39 3.97 10.47 -19.74
CA ASP A 39 5.12 10.99 -20.49
C ASP A 39 6.29 11.26 -19.52
N THR A 40 7.19 10.29 -19.44
CA THR A 40 8.40 10.35 -18.60
C THR A 40 9.38 11.41 -19.09
N GLY A 41 9.41 11.72 -20.38
CA GLY A 41 10.28 12.74 -20.97
C GLY A 41 9.86 14.14 -20.54
N ARG A 42 8.56 14.43 -20.60
CA ARG A 42 8.01 15.71 -20.13
C ARG A 42 8.08 15.86 -18.62
N LEU A 43 7.87 14.77 -17.87
CA LEU A 43 8.06 14.79 -16.42
C LEU A 43 9.51 15.14 -16.06
N LYS A 44 10.48 14.54 -16.74
CA LYS A 44 11.90 14.87 -16.59
C LYS A 44 12.18 16.34 -16.93
N ALA A 45 11.62 16.84 -18.04
CA ALA A 45 11.79 18.22 -18.44
C ALA A 45 11.24 19.23 -17.40
N LEU A 46 10.12 18.91 -16.74
CA LEU A 46 9.55 19.75 -15.67
C LEU A 46 10.39 19.73 -14.39
N LEU A 47 10.99 18.58 -14.06
CA LEU A 47 11.86 18.43 -12.90
C LEU A 47 13.26 19.01 -13.15
N GLY A 48 13.67 19.16 -14.41
CA GLY A 48 14.96 19.72 -14.81
C GLY A 48 16.15 18.97 -14.21
N ASP A 49 17.17 19.73 -13.81
CA ASP A 49 18.42 19.22 -13.24
C ASP A 49 18.26 18.52 -11.88
N PHE A 50 17.09 18.62 -11.25
CA PHE A 50 16.78 17.87 -10.02
C PHE A 50 16.45 16.39 -10.31
N SER A 51 16.39 15.97 -11.58
CA SER A 51 16.02 14.60 -11.96
C SER A 51 17.05 13.94 -12.89
N GLU A 52 17.73 12.93 -12.35
CA GLU A 52 18.37 11.90 -13.16
C GLU A 52 17.40 10.71 -13.27
N ILE A 53 17.06 10.33 -14.51
CA ILE A 53 16.41 9.04 -14.72
C ILE A 53 17.49 7.99 -14.55
N LYS A 54 17.47 7.31 -13.41
CA LYS A 54 18.32 6.13 -13.18
C LYS A 54 17.85 5.02 -14.11
N GLU A 55 18.56 4.80 -15.21
CA GLU A 55 18.27 3.72 -16.18
C GLU A 55 18.52 2.34 -15.58
N GLU A 56 19.52 2.23 -14.71
CA GLU A 56 19.81 1.03 -13.92
C GLU A 56 20.07 1.39 -12.46
N GLY A 57 19.50 0.61 -11.55
CA GLY A 57 19.67 0.80 -10.11
C GLY A 57 19.64 -0.52 -9.38
N TYR A 58 20.36 -0.58 -8.26
CA TYR A 58 20.25 -1.71 -7.34
C TYR A 58 18.92 -1.64 -6.60
N GLY A 59 18.11 -2.70 -6.71
CA GLY A 59 16.86 -2.81 -6.00
C GLY A 59 16.54 -4.27 -5.72
N LEU A 60 15.99 -4.54 -4.54
CA LEU A 60 15.45 -5.85 -4.23
C LEU A 60 14.07 -5.99 -4.91
N ASP A 61 13.97 -6.87 -5.89
CA ASP A 61 12.70 -7.30 -6.44
C ASP A 61 12.29 -8.66 -5.87
N PHE A 62 10.98 -8.89 -5.74
CA PHE A 62 10.44 -10.14 -5.21
C PHE A 62 9.06 -10.45 -5.78
N VAL A 63 8.76 -11.74 -5.86
CA VAL A 63 7.47 -12.21 -6.35
C VAL A 63 6.37 -11.74 -5.40
N GLY A 64 5.35 -11.07 -5.96
CA GLY A 64 4.25 -10.50 -5.17
C GLY A 64 4.43 -9.03 -4.78
N LYS A 65 5.56 -8.39 -5.07
CA LYS A 65 5.84 -6.97 -4.69
C LYS A 65 4.76 -5.98 -5.12
N LYS A 66 4.26 -6.07 -6.36
CA LYS A 66 3.18 -5.20 -6.86
C LYS A 66 1.86 -5.42 -6.11
N ILE A 67 1.57 -6.67 -5.77
CA ILE A 67 0.35 -7.05 -5.03
C ILE A 67 0.45 -6.52 -3.59
N ALA A 68 1.58 -6.75 -2.94
CA ALA A 68 1.89 -6.24 -1.61
C ALA A 68 1.77 -4.71 -1.56
N LEU A 69 2.29 -4.00 -2.57
CA LEU A 69 2.11 -2.55 -2.70
C LEU A 69 0.63 -2.17 -2.77
N ASN A 70 -0.15 -2.84 -3.63
CA ASN A 70 -1.57 -2.56 -3.78
C ASN A 70 -2.34 -2.81 -2.48
N GLN A 71 -1.99 -3.86 -1.73
CA GLN A 71 -2.62 -4.15 -0.44
C GLN A 71 -2.50 -2.99 0.56
N ALA A 72 -1.37 -2.27 0.61
CA ALA A 72 -1.21 -1.12 1.49
C ALA A 72 -2.22 0.01 1.18
N PHE A 73 -2.51 0.23 -0.11
CA PHE A 73 -3.39 1.30 -0.58
C PHE A 73 -4.83 0.86 -0.84
N LYS A 74 -5.13 -0.45 -0.78
CA LYS A 74 -6.49 -0.98 -0.89
C LYS A 74 -7.35 -0.40 0.22
N LYS A 75 -8.51 0.12 -0.16
CA LYS A 75 -9.51 0.69 0.76
C LYS A 75 -9.80 -0.31 1.88
N ASN A 76 -9.74 0.18 3.12
CA ASN A 76 -10.14 -0.61 4.27
C ASN A 76 -11.64 -0.45 4.51
N HIS A 77 -12.34 -1.56 4.70
CA HIS A 77 -13.77 -1.61 5.01
C HIS A 77 -14.05 -2.02 6.47
N LYS A 78 -13.00 -2.32 7.25
CA LYS A 78 -13.12 -2.62 8.68
C LYS A 78 -13.40 -1.34 9.46
N ILE A 79 -14.16 -1.49 10.55
CA ILE A 79 -14.49 -0.41 11.49
C ILE A 79 -13.96 -0.76 12.88
N LEU A 80 -13.60 0.26 13.67
CA LEU A 80 -13.25 0.08 15.08
C LEU A 80 -14.53 -0.02 15.91
N LYS A 81 -14.61 -1.05 16.75
CA LYS A 81 -15.65 -1.19 17.77
C LYS A 81 -15.02 -0.99 19.15
N PRO A 82 -15.42 0.03 19.93
CA PRO A 82 -14.94 0.18 21.30
C PRO A 82 -15.42 -1.02 22.12
N LEU A 83 -14.52 -1.62 22.89
CA LEU A 83 -14.85 -2.72 23.80
C LEU A 83 -15.35 -2.19 25.15
N ASN A 84 -14.69 -1.15 25.66
CA ASN A 84 -14.97 -0.53 26.94
C ASN A 84 -14.88 1.00 26.80
N GLU A 85 -15.61 1.73 27.62
CA GLU A 85 -15.37 3.16 27.81
C GLU A 85 -14.13 3.37 28.69
N SER A 86 -13.20 4.20 28.24
CA SER A 86 -11.98 4.52 28.98
C SER A 86 -11.58 5.96 28.71
N THR A 87 -11.09 6.65 29.73
CA THR A 87 -10.49 7.99 29.63
C THR A 87 -8.97 7.93 29.39
N SER A 88 -8.40 6.73 29.31
CA SER A 88 -6.98 6.53 29.07
C SER A 88 -6.56 7.07 27.70
N LYS A 89 -5.34 7.60 27.62
CA LYS A 89 -4.71 7.99 26.35
C LYS A 89 -4.07 6.81 25.61
N HIS A 90 -3.98 5.64 26.26
CA HIS A 90 -3.39 4.43 25.69
C HIS A 90 -4.46 3.61 24.97
N ILE A 91 -4.12 3.11 23.78
CA ILE A 91 -5.04 2.40 22.89
C ILE A 91 -4.49 1.00 22.64
N LEU A 92 -5.35 -0.01 22.81
CA LEU A 92 -5.10 -1.39 22.37
C LEU A 92 -6.08 -1.72 21.25
N ILE A 93 -5.55 -2.10 20.08
CA ILE A 93 -6.35 -2.52 18.92
C ILE A 93 -6.15 -4.03 18.74
N LYS A 94 -7.26 -4.79 18.71
CA LYS A 94 -7.25 -6.23 18.42
C LYS A 94 -7.70 -6.48 16.98
N GLY A 95 -6.86 -7.14 16.19
CA GLY A 95 -7.15 -7.49 14.80
C GLY A 95 -5.87 -7.70 13.98
N ASP A 96 -6.01 -7.80 12.65
CA ASP A 96 -4.86 -7.76 11.76
C ASP A 96 -4.21 -6.37 11.81
N ASN A 97 -2.89 -6.35 11.97
CA ASN A 97 -2.13 -5.10 12.07
C ASN A 97 -2.17 -4.29 10.77
N LEU A 98 -2.29 -4.91 9.59
CA LEU A 98 -2.40 -4.22 8.31
C LEU A 98 -3.68 -3.37 8.27
N ASP A 99 -4.80 -3.94 8.71
CA ASP A 99 -6.07 -3.22 8.79
C ASP A 99 -6.02 -2.11 9.85
N ALA A 100 -5.44 -2.40 11.02
CA ALA A 100 -5.26 -1.41 12.08
C ALA A 100 -4.43 -0.21 11.62
N LEU A 101 -3.30 -0.44 10.93
CA LEU A 101 -2.44 0.61 10.38
C LEU A 101 -3.19 1.47 9.35
N LYS A 102 -4.00 0.87 8.47
CA LYS A 102 -4.82 1.62 7.50
C LYS A 102 -5.83 2.54 8.17
N ILE A 103 -6.45 2.08 9.26
CA ILE A 103 -7.39 2.91 10.03
C ILE A 103 -6.63 4.04 10.72
N LEU A 104 -5.52 3.72 11.39
CA LEU A 104 -4.69 4.70 12.08
C LEU A 104 -4.18 5.79 11.14
N LYS A 105 -3.85 5.46 9.88
CA LYS A 105 -3.37 6.41 8.88
C LYS A 105 -4.32 7.59 8.66
N GLN A 106 -5.63 7.41 8.83
CA GLN A 106 -6.60 8.50 8.65
C GLN A 106 -6.44 9.62 9.70
N SER A 107 -5.98 9.30 10.90
CA SER A 107 -5.92 10.25 12.03
C SER A 107 -4.51 10.46 12.61
N TYR A 108 -3.58 9.54 12.35
CA TYR A 108 -2.25 9.48 12.95
C TYR A 108 -1.10 9.57 11.94
N SER A 109 -1.38 9.92 10.68
CA SER A 109 -0.32 10.19 9.69
C SER A 109 0.64 11.24 10.23
N GLU A 110 1.94 10.96 10.18
CA GLU A 110 3.01 11.86 10.65
C GLU A 110 2.92 12.27 12.13
N LYS A 111 2.30 11.46 13.00
CA LYS A 111 2.15 11.77 14.43
C LYS A 111 2.93 10.87 15.37
N ILE A 112 3.43 9.73 14.90
CA ILE A 112 4.12 8.74 15.72
C ILE A 112 5.61 9.05 15.80
N LYS A 113 6.16 9.14 17.02
CA LYS A 113 7.59 9.42 17.23
C LYS A 113 8.45 8.15 17.16
N MET A 114 7.93 7.03 17.64
CA MET A 114 8.68 5.78 17.72
C MET A 114 7.73 4.62 17.44
N ILE A 115 8.19 3.68 16.61
CA ILE A 115 7.56 2.38 16.40
C ILE A 115 8.58 1.31 16.82
N TYR A 116 8.12 0.32 17.58
CA TYR A 116 8.90 -0.87 17.92
C TYR A 116 8.10 -2.09 17.48
N ILE A 117 8.71 -2.97 16.68
CA ILE A 117 8.07 -4.21 16.21
C ILE A 117 9.00 -5.40 16.39
N ASP A 118 8.39 -6.54 16.71
CA ASP A 118 9.07 -7.83 16.77
C ASP A 118 8.36 -8.80 15.80
N PRO A 119 8.63 -8.68 14.47
CA PRO A 119 7.95 -9.49 13.47
C PRO A 119 8.44 -10.95 13.52
N PRO A 120 7.72 -11.92 12.92
CA PRO A 120 8.24 -13.28 12.78
C PRO A 120 9.56 -13.30 12.00
N TYR A 121 10.58 -14.01 12.50
CA TYR A 121 11.94 -14.00 11.94
C TYR A 121 12.10 -14.94 10.74
N ASN A 122 11.02 -15.61 10.32
CA ASN A 122 11.01 -16.59 9.24
C ASN A 122 12.04 -17.73 9.49
N THR A 123 12.25 -18.09 10.75
CA THR A 123 13.13 -19.21 11.09
C THR A 123 12.46 -20.53 10.74
N LYS A 124 13.24 -21.55 10.37
CA LYS A 124 12.69 -22.87 9.95
C LYS A 124 11.80 -23.50 11.04
N ASN A 125 12.00 -23.13 12.30
CA ASN A 125 11.28 -23.64 13.48
C ASN A 125 9.95 -22.92 13.75
N GLU A 126 9.68 -21.77 13.14
CA GLU A 126 8.42 -21.04 13.34
C GLU A 126 7.30 -21.60 12.46
N SER A 127 6.13 -21.83 13.06
CA SER A 127 4.92 -22.36 12.39
C SER A 127 4.17 -21.31 11.56
N PHE A 128 4.69 -20.09 11.45
CA PHE A 128 3.96 -18.98 10.85
C PHE A 128 3.92 -19.10 9.32
N ILE A 129 2.71 -19.12 8.77
CA ILE A 129 2.45 -19.12 7.33
C ILE A 129 1.91 -17.74 6.97
N TYR A 130 2.44 -17.13 5.91
CA TYR A 130 2.08 -15.79 5.45
C TYR A 130 0.76 -15.83 4.65
N GLY A 131 -0.32 -16.15 5.36
CA GLY A 131 -1.67 -16.29 4.80
C GLY A 131 -2.44 -14.98 4.75
N ASP A 132 -1.84 -13.89 4.24
CA ASP A 132 -2.63 -12.71 3.91
C ASP A 132 -3.73 -13.17 2.93
N ASP A 133 -5.01 -13.02 3.31
CA ASP A 133 -6.10 -13.60 2.53
C ASP A 133 -6.23 -12.90 1.17
N PHE A 134 -5.81 -13.61 0.12
CA PHE A 134 -5.95 -13.19 -1.26
C PHE A 134 -7.27 -13.67 -1.90
N SER A 135 -8.28 -14.03 -1.09
CA SER A 135 -9.59 -14.45 -1.59
C SER A 135 -10.20 -13.46 -2.58
N GLN A 136 -11.12 -13.99 -3.40
CA GLN A 136 -11.75 -13.49 -4.64
C GLN A 136 -11.91 -11.97 -4.84
N SER A 137 -11.94 -11.17 -3.77
CA SER A 137 -11.91 -9.69 -3.78
C SER A 137 -10.66 -9.05 -4.42
N ASN A 138 -9.71 -9.84 -4.93
CA ASN A 138 -8.53 -9.37 -5.62
C ASN A 138 -8.54 -9.67 -7.14
N GLU A 139 -9.46 -10.47 -7.70
CA GLU A 139 -9.42 -10.77 -9.14
C GLU A 139 -9.43 -9.52 -10.03
N GLU A 140 -10.18 -8.49 -9.65
CA GLU A 140 -10.19 -7.18 -10.31
C GLU A 140 -8.85 -6.45 -10.18
N VAL A 141 -8.24 -6.49 -8.99
CA VAL A 141 -6.90 -5.94 -8.75
C VAL A 141 -5.84 -6.67 -9.56
N LEU A 142 -5.98 -7.98 -9.70
CA LEU A 142 -5.04 -8.85 -10.43
C LEU A 142 -5.15 -8.61 -11.95
N LYS A 143 -6.34 -8.36 -12.48
CA LYS A 143 -6.55 -7.89 -13.86
C LYS A 143 -5.91 -6.51 -14.09
N GLN A 144 -6.03 -5.60 -13.14
CA GLN A 144 -5.42 -4.25 -13.22
C GLN A 144 -3.88 -4.26 -13.15
N LEU A 145 -3.27 -5.31 -12.60
CA LEU A 145 -1.82 -5.41 -12.42
C LEU A 145 -1.11 -6.16 -13.55
N ASP A 146 -1.84 -6.53 -14.61
CA ASP A 146 -1.33 -7.18 -15.83
C ASP A 146 -0.60 -8.52 -15.55
N TYR A 147 -1.11 -9.28 -14.58
CA TYR A 147 -0.59 -10.63 -14.29
C TYR A 147 -1.40 -11.70 -15.04
N SER A 148 -0.71 -12.62 -15.72
CA SER A 148 -1.36 -13.82 -16.29
C SER A 148 -1.91 -14.73 -15.19
N LYS A 149 -2.94 -15.52 -15.52
CA LYS A 149 -3.55 -16.46 -14.55
C LYS A 149 -2.53 -17.46 -13.99
N GLU A 150 -1.58 -17.95 -14.79
CA GLU A 150 -0.55 -18.89 -14.30
C GLU A 150 0.38 -18.24 -13.28
N LYS A 151 0.77 -16.97 -13.51
CA LYS A 151 1.64 -16.23 -12.59
C LYS A 151 0.94 -15.98 -11.24
N LEU A 152 -0.38 -15.83 -11.25
CA LEU A 152 -1.18 -15.67 -10.03
C LEU A 152 -1.24 -16.94 -9.20
N ASP A 153 -1.45 -18.10 -9.84
CA ASP A 153 -1.47 -19.38 -9.12
C ASP A 153 -0.09 -19.71 -8.55
N TYR A 154 0.99 -19.40 -9.29
CA TYR A 154 2.35 -19.46 -8.75
C TYR A 154 2.52 -18.57 -7.51
N ILE A 155 2.05 -17.32 -7.58
CA ILE A 155 2.11 -16.37 -6.46
C ILE A 155 1.32 -16.90 -5.25
N LYS A 156 0.08 -17.40 -5.45
CA LYS A 156 -0.75 -17.96 -4.36
C LYS A 156 -0.06 -19.13 -3.67
N ASN A 157 0.57 -20.02 -4.44
CA ASN A 157 1.32 -21.15 -3.89
C ASN A 157 2.58 -20.69 -3.12
N LEU A 158 3.19 -19.57 -3.53
CA LEU A 158 4.38 -19.02 -2.89
C LEU A 158 4.08 -18.39 -1.53
N PHE A 159 2.90 -17.78 -1.35
CA PHE A 159 2.46 -17.19 -0.08
C PHE A 159 2.26 -18.23 1.04
N GLY A 160 1.93 -19.48 0.67
CA GLY A 160 1.88 -20.61 1.62
C GLY A 160 3.26 -21.16 2.01
N SER A 161 4.34 -20.64 1.44
CA SER A 161 5.70 -21.14 1.62
C SER A 161 6.56 -20.20 2.48
N LYS A 162 7.47 -20.75 3.28
CA LYS A 162 8.42 -20.03 4.16
C LYS A 162 9.57 -19.36 3.37
N CYS A 163 9.28 -18.85 2.18
CA CYS A 163 10.26 -18.23 1.31
C CYS A 163 10.41 -16.73 1.59
N HIS A 164 11.54 -16.16 1.18
CA HIS A 164 11.80 -14.73 1.36
C HIS A 164 10.74 -13.84 0.68
N SER A 165 10.24 -14.22 -0.50
CA SER A 165 9.18 -13.48 -1.18
C SER A 165 7.87 -13.43 -0.39
N GLY A 166 7.51 -14.52 0.31
CA GLY A 166 6.34 -14.58 1.17
C GLY A 166 6.47 -13.64 2.37
N TRP A 167 7.60 -13.71 3.08
CA TRP A 167 7.89 -12.81 4.21
C TRP A 167 7.96 -11.34 3.77
N LEU A 168 8.64 -11.04 2.66
CA LEU A 168 8.73 -9.68 2.12
C LEU A 168 7.35 -9.15 1.73
N SER A 169 6.53 -9.97 1.08
CA SER A 169 5.18 -9.56 0.70
C SER A 169 4.27 -9.32 1.90
N PHE A 170 4.48 -10.04 3.01
CA PHE A 170 3.79 -9.81 4.28
C PHE A 170 4.27 -8.52 4.97
N MET A 171 5.58 -8.32 5.09
CA MET A 171 6.15 -7.17 5.82
C MET A 171 6.03 -5.85 5.07
N TYR A 172 6.19 -5.88 3.75
CA TYR A 172 6.25 -4.69 2.90
C TYR A 172 5.07 -3.71 3.07
N PRO A 173 3.79 -4.13 2.98
CA PRO A 173 2.68 -3.20 3.12
C PRO A 173 2.56 -2.63 4.54
N ARG A 174 2.93 -3.43 5.56
CA ARG A 174 2.88 -3.05 6.97
C ARG A 174 3.91 -1.97 7.27
N LEU A 175 5.15 -2.16 6.82
CA LEU A 175 6.22 -1.19 6.97
C LEU A 175 5.95 0.09 6.17
N LEU A 176 5.37 -0.02 4.97
CA LEU A 176 5.00 1.13 4.16
C LEU A 176 3.97 2.02 4.87
N LEU A 177 2.94 1.41 5.48
CA LEU A 177 1.95 2.16 6.26
C LEU A 177 2.53 2.68 7.57
N ALA A 178 3.38 1.91 8.26
CA ALA A 178 4.05 2.34 9.48
C ALA A 178 4.89 3.61 9.24
N ARG A 179 5.60 3.68 8.10
CA ARG A 179 6.33 4.89 7.68
C ARG A 179 5.42 6.10 7.55
N ASP A 180 4.24 5.96 6.95
CA ASP A 180 3.31 7.08 6.77
C ASP A 180 2.76 7.61 8.11
N LEU A 181 2.81 6.81 9.18
CA LEU A 181 2.45 7.24 10.54
C LEU A 181 3.57 7.98 11.27
N LEU A 182 4.83 7.75 10.88
CA LEU A 182 5.99 8.33 11.55
C LEU A 182 6.11 9.82 11.24
N LYS A 183 6.45 10.61 12.27
CA LYS A 183 6.94 11.97 12.11
C LYS A 183 8.19 12.01 11.22
N GLN A 184 8.52 13.19 10.70
CA GLN A 184 9.77 13.40 9.97
C GLN A 184 11.02 13.03 10.78
N ASP A 185 11.00 13.26 12.09
CA ASP A 185 12.05 12.88 13.05
C ASP A 185 11.75 11.55 13.77
N GLY A 186 10.77 10.80 13.26
CA GLY A 186 10.33 9.53 13.82
C GLY A 186 11.29 8.39 13.51
N VAL A 187 11.30 7.38 14.37
CA VAL A 187 12.19 6.21 14.25
C VAL A 187 11.40 4.91 14.36
N ILE A 188 11.88 3.86 13.69
CA ILE A 188 11.36 2.50 13.78
C ILE A 188 12.49 1.54 14.16
N PHE A 189 12.19 0.61 15.07
CA PHE A 189 13.07 -0.46 15.54
C PHE A 189 12.36 -1.80 15.34
#